data_AF-A0A3E0PJV3-F1
#
_entry.id   AF-A0A3E0PJV3-F1
#
_cell.length_a   1.000
_cell.length_b   1.000
_cell.length_c   1.000
_cell.angle_alpha   90.00
_cell.angle_beta   90.00
_cell.angle_gamma   90.00
#
_symmetry.space_group_name_H-M   'P 1'
#
loop_
_entity.id
_entity.type
_entity.pdbx_description
1 polymer ?
#
loop_
_entity_poly.entity_id
_entity_poly.type
_entity_poly.pdbx_seq_one_letter_code
_entity_poly.pdbx_strand_id
1 'polypeptide(L)'
;MAIVIEGRTKCPLCSRTVSDRDEIRAFTAFLPKQHKLWRYSDAAFHEDCFSSWEHRRFFEEVWDARNDLWSERPDVPHDSSEARDWYSEFTSSFNDLVEQLSKKHGIS
;
A
#
# COMPACT_ATOMS: atom_id res chain seq x y z
N MET A 1 5.60 0.67 -7.41
CA MET A 1 5.32 2.01 -7.95
C MET A 1 4.06 1.88 -8.79
N ALA A 2 2.95 2.50 -8.38
CA ALA A 2 1.77 2.52 -9.24
C ALA A 2 2.06 3.45 -10.43
N ILE A 3 2.11 2.89 -11.63
CA ILE A 3 2.25 3.67 -12.85
C ILE A 3 0.83 4.09 -13.27
N VAL A 4 0.57 5.40 -13.26
CA VAL A 4 -0.66 5.94 -13.83
C VAL A 4 -0.44 6.10 -15.33
N ILE A 5 -1.12 5.27 -16.12
CA ILE A 5 -1.17 5.40 -17.57
C ILE A 5 -2.45 6.17 -17.88
N GLU A 6 -2.30 7.43 -18.26
CA GLU A 6 -3.43 8.29 -18.63
C GLU A 6 -4.31 7.59 -19.69
N GLY A 7 -5.62 7.69 -19.53
CA GLY A 7 -6.57 7.03 -20.43
C GLY A 7 -6.73 5.52 -20.22
N ARG A 8 -5.92 4.86 -19.37
CA ARG A 8 -5.96 3.40 -19.15
C ARG A 8 -6.07 2.98 -17.68
N THR A 9 -5.42 3.67 -16.76
CA THR A 9 -5.49 3.35 -15.33
C THR A 9 -6.89 3.64 -14.80
N LYS A 10 -7.54 2.64 -14.21
CA LYS A 10 -8.88 2.78 -13.63
C LYS A 10 -8.81 2.89 -12.12
N CYS A 11 -9.61 3.77 -11.54
CA CYS A 11 -9.83 3.78 -10.09
C CYS A 11 -10.54 2.48 -9.71
N PRO A 12 -9.98 1.67 -8.81
CA PRO A 12 -10.56 0.36 -8.47
C PRO A 12 -11.85 0.46 -7.64
N LEU A 13 -12.21 1.66 -7.17
CA LEU A 13 -13.44 1.90 -6.40
C LEU A 13 -14.62 2.28 -7.30
N CYS A 14 -14.42 3.18 -8.28
CA CYS A 14 -15.49 3.63 -9.17
C CYS A 14 -15.41 3.10 -10.60
N SER A 15 -14.34 2.37 -10.95
CA SER A 15 -14.05 1.82 -12.29
C SER A 15 -13.90 2.84 -13.42
N ARG A 16 -13.94 4.14 -13.13
CA ARG A 16 -13.65 5.21 -14.10
C ARG A 16 -12.15 5.37 -14.28
N THR A 17 -11.75 5.83 -15.46
CA THR A 17 -10.35 6.15 -15.76
C THR A 17 -9.88 7.31 -14.88
N VAL A 18 -8.66 7.20 -14.37
CA VAL A 18 -7.93 8.26 -13.68
C VAL A 18 -7.18 9.07 -14.74
N SER A 19 -7.35 10.39 -14.73
CA SER A 19 -6.68 11.33 -15.63
C SER A 19 -5.71 12.22 -14.87
N ASP A 20 -4.79 12.86 -15.59
CA ASP A 20 -3.81 13.82 -15.07
C ASP A 20 -4.44 15.08 -14.45
N ARG A 21 -5.69 15.38 -14.79
CA ARG A 21 -6.50 16.49 -14.25
C ARG A 21 -7.22 16.14 -12.95
N ASP A 22 -7.30 14.86 -12.60
CA ASP A 22 -7.91 14.44 -11.35
C ASP A 22 -6.91 14.63 -10.21
N GLU A 23 -7.40 14.93 -9.00
CA GLU A 23 -6.59 14.70 -7.81
C GLU A 23 -6.50 13.19 -7.56
N ILE A 24 -5.26 12.68 -7.42
CA ILE A 24 -4.97 11.25 -7.37
C ILE A 24 -4.30 10.89 -6.06
N ARG A 25 -4.83 9.86 -5.41
CA ARG A 25 -4.12 9.10 -4.37
C ARG A 25 -3.54 7.84 -5.00
N ALA A 26 -2.24 7.61 -4.88
CA ALA A 26 -1.59 6.42 -5.41
C ALA A 26 -0.74 5.73 -4.35
N PHE A 27 -0.76 4.41 -4.37
CA PHE A 27 0.01 3.57 -3.47
C PHE A 27 0.85 2.57 -4.25
N THR A 28 2.05 2.31 -3.77
CA THR A 28 2.86 1.20 -4.31
C THR A 28 2.49 -0.09 -3.60
N ALA A 29 2.48 -1.22 -4.30
CA ALA A 29 2.25 -2.54 -3.70
C ALA A 29 2.81 -2.67 -2.28
N PHE A 30 1.90 -2.82 -1.30
CA PHE A 30 2.29 -2.92 0.10
C PHE A 30 1.55 -4.00 0.87
N LEU A 31 0.34 -4.42 0.48
CA LEU A 31 -0.33 -5.51 1.17
C LEU A 31 0.14 -6.88 0.64
N PRO A 32 0.15 -7.93 1.48
CA PRO A 32 0.42 -9.29 1.02
C PRO A 32 -0.72 -9.80 0.13
N LYS A 33 -0.40 -10.66 -0.84
CA LYS A 33 -1.36 -11.16 -1.85
C LYS A 33 -2.60 -11.83 -1.28
N GLN A 34 -2.47 -12.42 -0.09
CA GLN A 34 -3.54 -13.13 0.61
C GLN A 34 -4.53 -12.17 1.28
N HIS A 35 -4.18 -10.89 1.45
CA HIS A 35 -5.04 -9.91 2.09
C HIS A 35 -6.24 -9.56 1.20
N LYS A 36 -7.45 -9.48 1.78
CA LYS A 36 -8.69 -9.17 1.03
C LYS A 36 -8.61 -7.86 0.24
N LEU A 37 -7.89 -6.88 0.78
CA LEU A 37 -7.69 -5.57 0.17
C LEU A 37 -6.44 -5.48 -0.71
N TRP A 38 -5.74 -6.60 -0.96
CA TRP A 38 -4.49 -6.62 -1.73
C TRP A 38 -4.59 -5.90 -3.08
N ARG A 39 -5.70 -6.11 -3.81
CA ARG A 39 -5.95 -5.51 -5.14
C ARG A 39 -5.96 -3.98 -5.14
N TYR A 40 -6.12 -3.36 -3.97
CA TYR A 40 -6.13 -1.91 -3.80
C TYR A 40 -4.73 -1.35 -3.48
N SER A 41 -3.77 -2.19 -3.10
CA SER A 41 -2.46 -1.77 -2.56
C SER A 41 -1.41 -1.42 -3.61
N ASP A 42 -1.69 -1.69 -4.88
CA ASP A 42 -0.86 -1.27 -6.03
C ASP A 42 -1.75 -0.58 -7.06
N ALA A 43 -2.41 0.49 -6.62
CA ALA A 43 -3.44 1.17 -7.40
C ALA A 43 -3.40 2.68 -7.23
N ALA A 44 -4.02 3.35 -8.20
CA ALA A 44 -4.32 4.77 -8.17
C ALA A 44 -5.84 4.97 -8.04
N PHE A 45 -6.22 5.95 -7.24
CA PHE A 45 -7.59 6.29 -6.90
C PHE A 45 -7.83 7.75 -7.22
N HIS A 46 -9.05 8.10 -7.62
CA HIS A 46 -9.52 9.47 -7.44
C HIS A 46 -9.49 9.81 -5.95
N GLU A 47 -9.02 11.01 -5.59
CA GLU A 47 -8.92 11.46 -4.20
C GLU A 47 -10.27 11.35 -3.47
N ASP A 48 -11.36 11.79 -4.11
CA ASP A 48 -12.72 11.68 -3.56
C ASP A 48 -13.15 10.24 -3.30
N CYS A 49 -12.80 9.33 -4.22
CA CYS A 49 -13.13 7.91 -4.08
C CYS A 49 -12.38 7.31 -2.90
N PHE A 50 -11.10 7.64 -2.73
CA PHE A 50 -10.31 7.16 -1.60
C PHE A 50 -10.79 7.76 -0.29
N SER A 51 -11.06 9.07 -0.26
CA SER A 51 -11.52 9.82 0.91
C SER A 51 -12.85 9.31 1.48
N SER A 52 -13.76 8.87 0.60
CA SER A 52 -15.08 8.33 0.97
C SER A 52 -15.08 6.82 1.21
N TRP A 53 -13.95 6.14 1.00
CA TRP A 53 -13.88 4.68 1.12
C TRP A 53 -13.91 4.22 2.58
N GLU A 54 -14.75 3.24 2.89
CA GLU A 54 -14.92 2.70 4.24
C GLU A 54 -13.62 2.13 4.85
N HIS A 55 -12.70 1.62 4.02
CA HIS A 55 -11.43 1.07 4.48
C HIS A 55 -10.27 2.08 4.46
N ARG A 56 -10.52 3.36 4.15
CA ARG A 56 -9.49 4.41 4.06
C ARG A 56 -8.59 4.43 5.28
N ARG A 57 -9.18 4.45 6.48
CA ARG A 57 -8.44 4.56 7.74
C ARG A 57 -7.50 3.39 7.95
N PHE A 58 -7.95 2.16 7.70
CA PHE A 58 -7.09 0.98 7.75
C PHE A 58 -5.94 1.12 6.74
N PHE A 59 -6.25 1.56 5.53
CA PHE A 59 -5.28 1.67 4.45
C PHE A 59 -4.17 2.69 4.73
N GLU A 60 -4.55 3.86 5.25
CA GLU A 60 -3.63 4.91 5.70
C GLU A 60 -2.77 4.42 6.88
N GLU A 61 -3.38 3.81 7.90
CA GLU A 61 -2.64 3.30 9.07
C GLU A 61 -1.59 2.24 8.67
N VAL A 62 -1.93 1.33 7.75
CA VAL A 62 -0.97 0.33 7.24
C VAL A 62 0.12 0.99 6.39
N TRP A 63 -0.25 1.95 5.54
CA TRP A 63 0.70 2.65 4.68
C TRP A 63 1.73 3.47 5.47
N ASP A 64 1.27 4.20 6.47
CA ASP A 64 2.13 5.00 7.34
C ASP A 64 3.06 4.09 8.14
N ALA A 65 2.53 3.02 8.76
CA ALA A 65 3.34 2.04 9.47
C ALA A 65 4.40 1.35 8.57
N ARG A 66 4.06 1.07 7.31
CA ARG A 66 5.04 0.57 6.33
C ARG A 66 6.16 1.58 6.12
N ASN A 67 5.83 2.85 5.94
CA ASN A 67 6.82 3.89 5.66
C ASN A 67 7.73 4.12 6.87
N ASP A 68 7.18 4.07 8.08
CA ASP A 68 7.95 4.14 9.32
C ASP A 68 8.97 3.00 9.39
N LEU A 69 8.51 1.75 9.23
CA LEU A 69 9.40 0.58 9.19
C LEU A 69 10.43 0.68 8.06
N TRP A 70 10.03 1.17 6.88
CA TRP A 70 10.94 1.33 5.74
C TRP A 70 11.99 2.42 5.97
N SER A 71 11.68 3.44 6.77
CA SER A 71 12.61 4.52 7.09
C SER A 71 13.81 4.04 7.92
N GLU A 72 13.66 2.91 8.62
CA GLU A 72 14.72 2.26 9.41
C GLU A 72 15.65 1.39 8.56
N ARG A 73 15.45 1.34 7.24
CA ARG A 73 16.26 0.51 6.34
C ARG A 73 17.73 0.92 6.35
N PRO A 74 18.68 -0.04 6.51
CA PRO A 74 20.10 0.27 6.44
C PRO A 74 20.50 0.79 5.05
N ASP A 75 21.40 1.78 5.02
CA ASP A 75 21.98 2.31 3.79
C ASP A 75 23.13 1.43 3.31
N VAL A 76 22.78 0.23 2.84
CA VAL A 76 23.71 -0.79 2.35
C VAL A 76 23.39 -1.21 0.93
N PRO A 77 24.37 -1.75 0.16
CA PRO A 77 24.10 -2.29 -1.17
C PRO A 77 22.95 -3.29 -1.15
N HIS A 78 22.05 -3.17 -2.11
CA HIS A 78 20.82 -3.95 -2.16
C HIS A 78 21.06 -5.47 -2.24
N ASP A 79 22.21 -5.88 -2.77
CA ASP A 79 22.64 -7.27 -2.92
C ASP A 79 23.49 -7.80 -1.76
N SER A 80 23.71 -6.99 -0.72
CA SER A 80 24.39 -7.41 0.51
C SER A 80 23.55 -8.43 1.29
N SER A 81 24.21 -9.24 2.13
CA SER A 81 23.50 -10.12 3.08
C SER A 81 22.69 -9.31 4.08
N GLU A 82 23.24 -8.20 4.56
CA GLU A 82 22.57 -7.28 5.49
C GLU A 82 21.26 -6.74 4.93
N ALA A 83 21.23 -6.32 3.66
CA ALA A 83 19.98 -5.92 3.00
C ALA A 83 18.96 -7.06 2.99
N ARG A 84 19.37 -8.29 2.66
CA ARG A 84 18.48 -9.46 2.60
C ARG A 84 17.91 -9.81 3.98
N ASP A 85 18.77 -9.81 5.00
CA ASP A 85 18.38 -10.11 6.38
C ASP A 85 17.36 -9.08 6.87
N TRP A 86 17.64 -7.79 6.65
CA TRP A 86 16.70 -6.71 6.96
C TRP A 86 15.39 -6.85 6.20
N TYR A 87 15.40 -7.16 4.89
CA TYR A 87 14.17 -7.36 4.12
C TYR A 87 13.31 -8.52 4.66
N SER A 88 13.95 -9.59 5.13
CA SER A 88 13.26 -10.72 5.75
C SER A 88 12.57 -10.29 7.06
N GLU A 89 13.31 -9.59 7.93
CA GLU A 89 12.78 -9.06 9.19
C GLU A 89 11.65 -8.06 8.96
N PHE A 90 11.88 -7.06 8.11
CA PHE A 90 10.88 -6.09 7.68
C PHE A 90 9.60 -6.77 7.20
N THR A 91 9.70 -7.78 6.33
CA THR A 91 8.54 -8.48 5.78
C THR A 91 7.76 -9.20 6.88
N SER A 92 8.45 -9.84 7.84
CA SER A 92 7.80 -10.49 8.97
C SER A 92 7.07 -9.49 9.86
N SER A 93 7.77 -8.44 10.32
CA SER A 93 7.21 -7.41 11.19
C SER A 93 6.03 -6.69 10.55
N PHE A 94 6.13 -6.40 9.26
CA PHE A 94 5.07 -5.74 8.52
C PHE A 94 3.84 -6.63 8.36
N ASN A 95 4.00 -7.94 8.09
CA ASN A 95 2.87 -8.87 8.01
C ASN A 95 2.14 -9.00 9.35
N ASP A 96 2.87 -9.10 10.45
CA ASP A 96 2.29 -9.15 11.80
C ASP A 96 1.48 -7.89 12.10
N LEU A 97 1.99 -6.72 11.70
CA LEU A 97 1.30 -5.44 11.84
C LEU A 97 0.03 -5.37 10.99
N VAL A 98 0.07 -5.84 9.74
CA VAL A 98 -1.12 -5.93 8.88
C VAL A 98 -2.18 -6.79 9.54
N GLU A 99 -1.83 -7.95 10.08
CA GLU A 99 -2.80 -8.80 10.78
C GLU A 99 -3.43 -8.13 12.00
N GLN A 100 -2.63 -7.43 12.81
CA GLN A 100 -3.11 -6.71 13.98
C GLN A 100 -4.08 -5.60 13.58
N LEU A 101 -3.74 -4.80 12.57
CA LEU A 101 -4.61 -3.74 12.06
C LEU A 101 -5.88 -4.31 11.41
N SER A 102 -5.78 -5.43 10.68
CA SER A 102 -6.96 -6.06 10.09
C SER A 102 -7.94 -6.53 11.16
N LYS A 103 -7.45 -7.06 12.29
CA LYS A 103 -8.29 -7.39 13.45
C LYS A 103 -8.92 -6.14 14.08
N LYS A 104 -8.13 -5.07 14.28
CA LYS A 104 -8.60 -3.79 14.84
C LYS A 104 -9.73 -3.17 14.01
N HIS A 105 -9.67 -3.27 12.69
CA HIS A 105 -10.64 -2.69 11.76
C HIS A 105 -11.72 -3.69 11.29
N GLY A 106 -11.71 -4.93 11.77
CA GLY A 106 -12.71 -5.95 11.41
C GLY A 106 -12.63 -6.44 9.96
N ILE A 107 -11.43 -6.41 9.35
CA ILE A 107 -11.18 -6.75 7.93
C ILE A 107 -10.72 -8.23 7.77
N SER A 108 -10.52 -8.96 8.88
CA SER A 108 -10.09 -10.37 8.93
C SER A 108 -10.95 -11.30 8.08
#